data_AF-A0A5B8JAD9-F1
#
_entry.id   AF-A0A5B8JAD9-F1
#
_cell.length_a   1.000
_cell.length_b   1.000
_cell.length_c   1.000
_cell.angle_alpha   90.00
_cell.angle_beta   90.00
_cell.angle_gamma   90.00
#
_symmetry.space_group_name_H-M   'P 1'
#
loop_
_entity.id
_entity.type
_entity.pdbx_description
1 polymer ?
#
loop_
_entity_poly.entity_id
_entity_poly.type
_entity_poly.pdbx_seq_one_letter_code
_entity_poly.pdbx_strand_id
1 'polypeptide(L)'
;MFKKAIKSAKNHIQRGNMFMLAIGLLLGTVFGAVVSSLANDIIMSYISTNILKYNNLDDYVVSGMKVGKFLGVLLNFIIVTVFIFVVLVIYYLIYNFKKAKLEKAKAAEAPAPKVPTTEELILAELKELNQNLKK
;
A
#
# COMPACT_ATOMS: atom_id res chain seq x y z
N MET A 1 5.20 29.94 -25.67
CA MET A 1 4.01 29.56 -24.87
C MET A 1 4.20 28.23 -24.13
N PHE A 2 4.72 27.18 -24.78
CA PHE A 2 4.95 25.86 -24.18
C PHE A 2 5.80 25.84 -22.89
N LYS A 3 6.90 26.61 -22.84
CA LYS A 3 7.74 26.74 -21.63
C LYS A 3 6.97 27.33 -20.42
N LYS A 4 6.01 28.24 -20.65
CA LYS A 4 5.15 28.80 -19.58
C LYS A 4 4.12 27.78 -19.11
N ALA A 5 3.55 27.00 -20.02
CA ALA A 5 2.64 25.91 -19.69
C ALA A 5 3.32 24.83 -18.83
N ILE A 6 4.52 24.38 -19.21
CA ILE A 6 5.32 23.42 -18.42
C ILE A 6 5.66 23.98 -17.04
N LYS A 7 6.07 25.25 -16.95
CA LYS A 7 6.39 25.89 -15.67
C LYS A 7 5.15 26.00 -14.76
N SER A 8 3.99 26.30 -15.33
CA SER A 8 2.71 26.34 -14.62
C SER A 8 2.27 24.95 -14.12
N ALA A 9 2.38 23.93 -14.98
CA ALA A 9 2.08 22.54 -14.64
C ALA A 9 3.00 22.00 -13.54
N LYS A 10 4.31 22.25 -13.64
CA LYS A 10 5.29 21.87 -12.61
C LYS A 10 4.97 22.52 -11.27
N ASN A 11 4.64 23.81 -11.26
CA ASN A 11 4.23 24.51 -10.04
C ASN A 11 2.93 23.95 -9.45
N HIS A 12 2.01 23.43 -10.27
CA HIS A 12 0.79 22.79 -9.79
C HIS A 12 1.05 21.41 -9.18
N ILE A 13 1.86 20.57 -9.83
CA ILE A 13 2.23 19.24 -9.35
C ILE A 13 3.01 19.34 -8.03
N GLN A 14 3.88 20.35 -7.90
CA GLN A 14 4.67 20.59 -6.69
C GLN A 14 3.87 21.22 -5.54
N ARG A 15 2.64 21.71 -5.79
CA ARG A 15 1.83 22.43 -4.80
C ARG A 15 0.83 21.56 -4.03
N GLY A 16 1.04 20.24 -3.93
CA GLY A 16 0.16 19.43 -3.06
C GLY A 16 0.47 17.94 -2.99
N ASN A 17 -0.51 17.20 -2.47
CA ASN A 17 -0.49 15.74 -2.31
C ASN A 17 -0.70 14.96 -3.64
N MET A 18 -0.94 15.64 -4.75
CA MET A 18 -1.25 15.03 -6.06
C MET A 18 -0.13 14.11 -6.55
N PHE A 19 1.13 14.48 -6.31
CA PHE A 19 2.28 13.67 -6.70
C PHE A 19 2.32 12.33 -5.94
N MET A 20 2.05 12.33 -4.62
CA MET A 20 1.96 11.10 -3.82
C MET A 20 0.77 10.24 -4.23
N LEU A 21 -0.38 10.85 -4.56
CA LEU A 21 -1.54 10.13 -5.09
C LEU A 21 -1.24 9.47 -6.45
N ALA A 22 -0.57 10.19 -7.36
CA ALA A 22 -0.20 9.65 -8.66
C ALA A 22 0.78 8.46 -8.54
N ILE A 23 1.78 8.57 -7.65
CA ILE A 23 2.70 7.46 -7.38
C ILE A 23 1.96 6.28 -6.77
N GLY A 24 1.07 6.52 -5.79
CA GLY A 24 0.28 5.47 -5.16
C GLY A 24 -0.59 4.71 -6.17
N LEU A 25 -1.24 5.41 -7.09
CA LEU A 25 -2.03 4.80 -8.15
C LEU A 25 -1.17 3.98 -9.11
N LEU A 26 -0.04 4.52 -9.58
CA LEU A 26 0.87 3.81 -10.49
C LEU A 26 1.47 2.55 -9.86
N LEU A 27 1.87 2.62 -8.59
CA LEU A 27 2.38 1.45 -7.86
C LEU A 27 1.27 0.41 -7.67
N GLY A 28 0.05 0.85 -7.34
CA GLY A 28 -1.10 -0.03 -7.19
C GLY A 28 -1.45 -0.77 -8.48
N THR A 29 -1.44 -0.10 -9.63
CA THR A 29 -1.77 -0.73 -10.93
C THR A 29 -0.70 -1.72 -11.37
N VAL A 30 0.58 -1.37 -11.24
CA VAL A 30 1.69 -2.27 -11.59
C VAL A 30 1.73 -3.48 -10.65
N PHE A 31 1.54 -3.26 -9.35
CA PHE A 31 1.49 -4.37 -8.38
C PHE A 31 0.33 -5.32 -8.68
N GLY A 32 -0.87 -4.80 -8.93
CA GLY A 32 -2.02 -5.61 -9.32
C GLY A 32 -1.76 -6.42 -10.59
N ALA A 33 -1.09 -5.85 -11.58
CA ALA A 33 -0.70 -6.56 -12.80
C ALA A 33 0.26 -7.72 -12.53
N VAL A 34 1.25 -7.54 -11.64
CA VAL A 34 2.19 -8.61 -11.25
C VAL A 34 1.46 -9.76 -10.56
N VAL A 35 0.58 -9.46 -9.60
CA VAL A 35 -0.20 -10.48 -8.89
C VAL A 35 -1.14 -11.22 -9.84
N SER A 36 -1.79 -10.49 -10.75
CA SER A 36 -2.66 -11.06 -11.77
C SER A 36 -1.90 -11.97 -12.76
N SER A 37 -0.70 -11.58 -13.18
CA SER A 37 0.16 -12.43 -14.03
C SER A 37 0.58 -13.70 -13.29
N LEU A 38 0.96 -13.61 -12.00
CA LEU A 38 1.24 -14.80 -11.19
C LEU A 38 0.03 -15.74 -11.10
N ALA A 39 -1.16 -15.18 -10.89
CA ALA A 39 -2.40 -15.97 -10.81
C ALA A 39 -2.74 -16.64 -12.15
N ASN A 40 -2.72 -15.90 -13.25
CA ASN A 40 -3.15 -16.40 -14.56
C ASN A 40 -2.08 -17.21 -15.27
N ASP A 41 -0.83 -16.77 -15.26
CA ASP A 41 0.22 -17.38 -16.07
C ASP A 41 0.84 -18.59 -15.38
N ILE A 42 0.87 -18.61 -14.04
CA ILE A 42 1.46 -19.71 -13.27
C ILE A 42 0.36 -20.61 -12.67
N ILE A 43 -0.52 -20.05 -11.84
CA ILE A 43 -1.49 -20.87 -11.10
C ILE A 43 -2.56 -21.45 -12.04
N MET A 44 -3.18 -20.63 -12.88
CA MET A 44 -4.19 -21.11 -13.83
C MET A 44 -3.59 -22.04 -14.88
N SER A 45 -2.38 -21.77 -15.39
CA SER A 45 -1.68 -22.68 -16.32
C SER A 45 -1.40 -24.05 -15.70
N TYR A 46 -1.01 -24.08 -14.42
CA TYR A 46 -0.83 -25.32 -13.68
C TYR A 46 -2.16 -26.07 -13.50
N ILE A 47 -3.24 -25.37 -13.16
CA ILE A 47 -4.58 -25.95 -12.97
C ILE A 47 -5.15 -26.46 -14.30
N SER A 48 -5.03 -25.69 -15.38
CA SER A 48 -5.58 -26.06 -16.69
C SER A 48 -4.91 -27.32 -17.23
N THR A 49 -3.58 -27.39 -17.12
CA THR A 49 -2.78 -28.48 -17.65
C THR A 49 -2.95 -29.76 -16.83
N ASN A 50 -2.89 -29.66 -15.49
CA ASN A 50 -2.84 -30.84 -14.64
C ASN A 50 -4.22 -31.34 -14.18
N ILE A 51 -5.19 -30.44 -13.97
CA ILE A 51 -6.52 -30.80 -13.45
C ILE A 51 -7.50 -31.00 -14.59
N LEU A 52 -7.54 -30.05 -15.54
CA LEU A 52 -8.51 -30.07 -16.63
C LEU A 52 -7.99 -30.83 -17.88
N LYS A 53 -6.68 -31.09 -17.97
CA LYS A 53 -6.01 -31.70 -19.15
C LYS A 53 -6.25 -30.93 -20.45
N TYR A 54 -6.55 -29.65 -20.35
CA TYR A 54 -6.68 -28.74 -21.48
C TYR A 54 -5.48 -27.80 -21.50
N ASN A 55 -4.86 -27.64 -22.66
CA ASN A 55 -3.74 -26.70 -22.84
C ASN A 55 -4.19 -25.24 -22.65
N ASN A 56 -5.47 -24.93 -22.94
CA ASN A 56 -6.05 -23.60 -22.76
C ASN A 56 -7.41 -23.68 -22.06
N LEU A 57 -7.65 -22.79 -21.11
CA LEU A 57 -8.94 -22.69 -20.39
C LEU A 57 -10.07 -22.21 -21.30
N ASP A 58 -9.77 -21.50 -22.38
CA ASP A 58 -10.78 -21.01 -23.33
C ASP A 58 -11.49 -22.13 -24.10
N ASP A 59 -10.88 -23.32 -24.14
CA ASP A 59 -11.46 -24.52 -24.75
C ASP A 59 -12.33 -25.34 -23.79
N TYR A 60 -12.40 -24.93 -22.52
CA TYR A 60 -13.26 -25.57 -21.52
C TYR A 60 -14.72 -25.13 -21.73
N VAL A 61 -15.46 -26.00 -22.42
CA VAL A 61 -16.88 -25.82 -22.75
C VAL A 61 -17.71 -26.79 -21.91
N VAL A 62 -18.67 -26.23 -21.16
CA VAL A 62 -19.70 -27.01 -20.47
C VAL A 62 -21.03 -26.68 -21.13
N SER A 63 -21.71 -27.69 -21.66
CA SER A 63 -23.04 -27.55 -22.27
C SER A 63 -23.13 -26.48 -23.38
N GLY A 64 -22.08 -26.34 -24.20
CA GLY A 64 -22.01 -25.36 -25.30
C GLY A 64 -21.58 -23.95 -24.89
N MET A 65 -21.33 -23.69 -23.60
CA MET A 65 -20.88 -22.39 -23.10
C MET A 65 -19.39 -22.42 -22.71
N LYS A 66 -18.62 -21.43 -23.19
CA LYS A 66 -17.20 -21.23 -22.85
C LYS A 66 -17.06 -20.69 -21.42
N VAL A 67 -17.12 -21.60 -20.44
CA VAL A 67 -17.06 -21.24 -19.01
C VAL A 67 -15.64 -21.11 -18.47
N GLY A 68 -14.62 -21.61 -19.16
CA GLY A 68 -13.26 -21.61 -18.64
C GLY A 68 -12.66 -20.22 -18.42
N LYS A 69 -12.95 -19.24 -19.28
CA LYS A 69 -12.52 -17.84 -19.05
C LYS A 69 -13.15 -17.24 -17.80
N PHE A 70 -14.44 -17.49 -17.58
CA PHE A 70 -15.15 -17.00 -16.40
C PHE A 70 -14.59 -17.63 -15.12
N LEU A 71 -14.33 -18.94 -15.14
CA LEU A 71 -13.72 -19.65 -14.02
C LEU A 71 -12.31 -19.13 -13.72
N GLY A 72 -11.52 -18.82 -14.75
CA GLY A 72 -10.20 -18.21 -14.59
C GLY A 72 -10.26 -16.83 -13.94
N VAL A 73 -11.20 -15.98 -14.33
CA VAL A 73 -11.40 -14.67 -13.69
C VAL A 73 -11.82 -14.81 -12.23
N LEU A 74 -12.72 -15.75 -11.91
CA LEU A 74 -13.12 -16.05 -10.52
C LEU A 74 -11.94 -16.53 -9.68
N LEU A 75 -11.11 -17.43 -10.20
CA LEU A 75 -9.95 -17.93 -9.48
C LEU A 75 -8.91 -16.82 -9.27
N ASN A 76 -8.64 -16.01 -10.31
CA ASN A 76 -7.75 -14.86 -10.22
C ASN A 76 -8.22 -13.87 -9.13
N PHE A 77 -9.53 -13.58 -9.07
CA PHE A 77 -10.09 -12.73 -8.01
C PHE A 77 -9.78 -13.30 -6.62
N ILE A 78 -10.02 -14.59 -6.39
CA ILE A 78 -9.73 -15.25 -5.11
C ILE A 78 -8.23 -15.15 -4.77
N ILE A 79 -7.35 -15.44 -5.73
CA ILE A 79 -5.90 -15.39 -5.53
C ILE A 79 -5.43 -13.97 -5.18
N VAL A 80 -5.86 -12.96 -5.95
CA VAL A 80 -5.51 -11.56 -5.70
C VAL A 80 -5.99 -11.11 -4.32
N THR A 81 -7.24 -11.45 -3.94
CA THR A 81 -7.78 -11.12 -2.62
C THR A 81 -6.96 -11.77 -1.50
N VAL A 82 -6.64 -13.06 -1.61
CA VAL A 82 -5.81 -13.78 -0.62
C VAL A 82 -4.42 -13.17 -0.53
N PHE A 83 -3.81 -12.83 -1.67
CA PHE A 83 -2.48 -12.22 -1.68
C PHE A 83 -2.46 -10.87 -0.96
N ILE A 84 -3.44 -9.99 -1.25
CA ILE A 84 -3.60 -8.70 -0.56
C ILE A 84 -3.82 -8.91 0.94
N PHE A 85 -4.64 -9.88 1.32
CA PHE A 85 -4.89 -10.22 2.73
C PHE A 85 -3.60 -10.65 3.45
N VAL A 86 -2.81 -11.54 2.84
CA VAL A 86 -1.53 -12.01 3.41
C VAL A 86 -0.55 -10.84 3.58
N VAL A 87 -0.43 -9.96 2.58
CA VAL A 87 0.42 -8.77 2.67
C VAL A 87 -0.04 -7.84 3.81
N LEU A 88 -1.34 -7.63 3.96
CA LEU A 88 -1.90 -6.82 5.05
C LEU A 88 -1.64 -7.45 6.42
N VAL A 89 -1.78 -8.77 6.56
CA VAL A 89 -1.49 -9.50 7.80
C VAL A 89 -0.01 -9.40 8.16
N ILE A 90 0.89 -9.58 7.18
CA ILE A 90 2.34 -9.41 7.39
C ILE A 90 2.66 -7.98 7.81
N TYR A 91 2.08 -6.98 7.13
CA TYR A 91 2.26 -5.58 7.50
C TYR A 91 1.77 -5.31 8.93
N TYR A 92 0.58 -5.81 9.29
CA TYR A 92 0.01 -5.70 10.63
C TYR A 92 0.90 -6.37 11.69
N LEU A 93 1.38 -7.58 11.42
CA LEU A 93 2.32 -8.30 12.28
C LEU A 93 3.59 -7.48 12.50
N ILE A 94 4.25 -7.02 11.43
CA ILE A 94 5.48 -6.22 11.52
C ILE A 94 5.24 -4.93 12.32
N TYR A 95 4.12 -4.24 12.06
CA TYR A 95 3.77 -3.03 12.79
C TYR A 95 3.59 -3.30 14.28
N ASN A 96 2.85 -4.35 14.63
CA ASN A 96 2.61 -4.74 16.02
C ASN A 96 3.91 -5.18 16.72
N PHE A 97 4.77 -5.95 16.03
CA PHE A 97 6.08 -6.35 16.55
C PHE A 97 7.01 -5.15 16.78
N LYS A 98 7.03 -4.18 15.85
CA LYS A 98 7.81 -2.94 16.02
C LYS A 98 7.32 -2.12 17.20
N LYS A 99 5.99 -1.98 17.37
CA LYS A 99 5.39 -1.29 18.52
C LYS A 99 5.75 -1.96 19.84
N ALA A 100 5.62 -3.29 19.92
CA ALA A 100 5.98 -4.06 21.11
C ALA A 100 7.48 -3.96 21.46
N LYS A 101 8.37 -3.88 20.45
CA LYS A 101 9.81 -3.69 20.67
C LYS A 101 10.14 -2.27 21.12
N LEU A 102 9.43 -1.26 20.61
CA LEU A 102 9.55 0.14 21.04
C LEU A 102 9.09 0.33 22.49
N GLU A 103 8.01 -0.33 22.89
CA GLU A 103 7.51 -0.29 24.28
C GLU A 103 8.46 -1.01 25.24
N LYS A 104 9.06 -2.15 24.83
CA LYS A 104 10.09 -2.85 25.62
C LYS A 104 11.41 -2.09 25.70
N ALA A 105 11.82 -1.41 24.62
CA ALA A 105 13.01 -0.55 24.63
C ALA A 105 12.79 0.68 25.55
N LYS A 106 11.62 1.31 25.49
CA LYS A 106 11.23 2.39 26.41
C LYS A 106 11.08 1.95 27.87
N ALA A 107 10.79 0.68 28.13
CA ALA A 107 10.69 0.14 29.49
C ALA A 107 12.05 -0.32 30.06
N ALA A 108 13.02 -0.65 29.19
CA ALA A 108 14.39 -1.01 29.59
C ALA A 108 15.28 0.22 29.83
N GLU A 109 14.95 1.36 29.24
CA GLU A 109 15.52 2.66 29.59
C GLU A 109 14.69 3.32 30.70
N ALA A 110 15.08 3.12 31.97
CA ALA A 110 14.70 4.04 33.04
C ALA A 110 15.01 5.49 32.59
N PRO A 111 14.14 6.46 32.92
CA PRO A 111 13.90 7.63 32.09
C PRO A 111 15.12 8.53 32.03
N ALA A 112 15.86 8.51 30.92
CA ALA A 112 16.60 9.70 30.52
C ALA A 112 15.56 10.82 30.32
N PRO A 113 15.74 11.99 30.95
CA PRO A 113 14.73 13.05 30.94
C PRO A 113 14.36 13.33 29.49
N LYS A 114 13.05 13.22 29.18
CA LYS A 114 12.50 13.59 27.88
C LYS A 114 12.96 15.01 27.60
N VAL A 115 13.96 15.17 26.73
CA VAL A 115 14.30 16.50 26.22
C VAL A 115 13.01 16.98 25.56
N PRO A 116 12.44 18.12 26.00
CA PRO A 116 11.16 18.57 25.51
C PRO A 116 11.22 18.66 23.99
N THR A 117 10.18 18.16 23.33
CA THR A 117 10.07 18.29 21.87
C THR A 117 10.05 19.77 21.49
N THR A 118 10.46 20.13 20.28
CA THR A 118 10.52 21.54 19.83
C THR A 118 9.17 22.24 20.02
N GLU A 119 8.07 21.52 19.85
CA GLU A 119 6.72 22.03 20.09
C GLU A 119 6.44 22.31 21.57
N GLU A 120 6.92 21.46 22.49
CA GLU A 120 6.82 21.70 23.94
C GLU A 120 7.67 22.89 24.39
N LEU A 121 8.84 23.11 23.77
CA LEU A 121 9.68 24.29 24.01
C LEU A 121 9.00 25.57 23.51
N ILE A 122 8.45 25.55 22.30
CA ILE A 122 7.70 26.68 21.74
C ILE A 122 6.48 26.99 22.62
N LEU A 123 5.77 25.96 23.10
CA LEU A 123 4.62 26.17 23.99
C LEU A 123 5.02 26.77 25.34
N ALA A 124 6.19 26.40 25.87
CA ALA A 124 6.74 26.98 27.09
C ALA A 124 7.11 28.46 26.88
N GLU A 125 7.79 28.78 25.78
CA GLU A 125 8.18 30.14 25.40
C GLU A 125 6.94 31.04 25.16
N LEU A 126 5.91 30.52 24.50
CA LEU A 126 4.64 31.23 24.30
C LEU A 126 3.87 31.48 25.61
N LYS A 127 3.94 30.57 26.58
CA LYS A 127 3.33 30.78 27.91
C LYS A 127 4.08 31.84 28.70
N GLU A 128 5.41 31.83 28.63
CA GLU A 128 6.28 32.82 29.27
C GLU A 128 6.07 34.22 28.69
N LEU A 129 6.05 34.35 27.35
CA LEU A 129 5.73 35.60 26.64
C LEU A 129 4.38 36.17 27.06
N ASN A 130 3.34 35.33 27.17
CA ASN A 130 2.02 35.76 27.61
C ASN A 130 1.98 36.22 29.08
N GLN A 131 2.78 35.62 29.96
CA GLN A 131 2.88 36.08 31.35
C GLN A 131 3.60 37.41 31.47
N ASN A 132 4.64 37.64 30.66
CA ASN A 132 5.37 38.91 30.64
C ASN A 132 4.55 40.05 30.03
N LEU A 133 3.67 39.77 29.05
CA LEU A 133 2.75 40.77 28.48
C LEU A 133 1.56 41.11 29.38
N LYS A 134 1.28 40.32 30.43
CA LYS A 134 0.21 40.56 31.40
C LYS A 134 0.66 41.35 32.63
N LYS A 135 1.94 41.68 32.74
CA LYS A 135 2.49 42.62 33.72
C LYS A 135 2.56 44.01 33.09
#